data_AF-A0AAJ6YNE9-F1
#
_entry.id   AF-A0AAJ6YNE9-F1
#
_cell.length_a   1.000
_cell.length_b   1.000
_cell.length_c   1.000
_cell.angle_alpha   90.00
_cell.angle_beta   90.00
_cell.angle_gamma   90.00
#
_symmetry.space_group_name_H-M   'P 1'
#
loop_
_entity.id
_entity.type
_entity.pdbx_description
1 polymer ?
#
loop_
_entity_poly.entity_id
_entity_poly.type
_entity_poly.pdbx_seq_one_letter_code
_entity_poly.pdbx_strand_id
1 'polypeptide(L)'
;MTASGEHEGVRLRRTKSATRAEEIQKAERMARRSQPDKPCHRPRDSLFSWSSGFDNFKGFVNWGFLLLGIGGIRLLLENFIKYGIRVDPRQWLFFLSGKNDADEEHPSILLICYSTVPVVLSLLIEKGLSMNIITHGPGMVFHVVNLIVMVLMPLVVIHVKETGFSLIGAMYVCMLYAILFLKLWSYVQVNMWCRLSVKSKNTSQGRIRRQSLSYTDLHSTDVKQNGCDSDETRHEIDGGGKALVQYPDNLNLSDLYYYILAPTLCYELNFPRTQRIRKRFLIKRILEVVVGCQVVMSLFQQWMIPSVKNSLIPFSM
;
A
#
# COMPACT_ATOMS: atom_id res chain seq x y z
N MET A 1 -4.69 17.81 43.24
CA MET A 1 -6.12 17.50 43.06
C MET A 1 -6.45 17.74 41.59
N THR A 2 -6.09 16.82 40.69
CA THR A 2 -6.88 15.67 40.15
C THR A 2 -8.01 16.08 39.21
N ALA A 3 -7.77 15.91 37.90
CA ALA A 3 -8.79 15.67 36.87
C ALA A 3 -8.10 14.90 35.72
N SER A 4 -7.93 13.58 35.88
CA SER A 4 -8.75 12.53 35.23
C SER A 4 -8.67 12.56 33.70
N GLY A 5 -7.59 11.99 33.17
CA GLY A 5 -7.48 11.64 31.75
C GLY A 5 -8.34 10.41 31.44
N GLU A 6 -9.23 10.56 30.46
CA GLU A 6 -10.08 9.48 29.96
C GLU A 6 -9.24 8.44 29.21
N HIS A 7 -9.05 7.28 29.83
CA HIS A 7 -8.61 6.06 29.17
C HIS A 7 -9.77 5.50 28.32
N GLU A 8 -9.71 5.66 27.00
CA GLU A 8 -10.56 4.89 26.07
C GLU A 8 -10.14 3.41 26.09
N GLY A 9 -10.77 2.66 26.98
CA GLY A 9 -10.62 1.21 27.10
C GLY A 9 -11.22 0.49 25.89
N VAL A 10 -10.37 -0.19 25.12
CA VAL A 10 -10.78 -1.20 24.15
C VAL A 10 -11.61 -2.26 24.88
N ARG A 11 -12.91 -2.41 24.56
CA ARG A 11 -13.74 -3.51 25.07
C ARG A 11 -13.20 -4.84 24.55
N LEU A 12 -12.35 -5.47 25.36
CA LEU A 12 -11.78 -6.79 25.12
C LEU A 12 -12.83 -7.87 25.42
N ARG A 13 -12.92 -8.86 24.54
CA ARG A 13 -13.76 -10.05 24.70
C ARG A 13 -13.31 -10.80 25.96
N ARG A 14 -14.28 -11.12 26.82
CA ARG A 14 -14.18 -11.67 28.19
C ARG A 14 -13.53 -13.07 28.28
N THR A 15 -12.36 -13.29 27.69
CA THR A 15 -11.65 -14.59 27.80
C THR A 15 -10.11 -14.51 27.83
N LYS A 16 -9.50 -13.31 27.76
CA LYS A 16 -8.05 -13.15 28.00
C LYS A 16 -7.84 -11.99 28.97
N SER A 17 -7.03 -12.19 30.00
CA SER A 17 -6.67 -11.14 30.96
C SER A 17 -6.08 -9.95 30.19
N ALA A 18 -6.46 -8.73 30.60
CA ALA A 18 -5.95 -7.50 29.99
C ALA A 18 -4.40 -7.46 29.99
N THR A 19 -3.78 -8.03 31.02
CA THR A 19 -2.33 -8.21 31.15
C THR A 19 -1.73 -9.07 30.03
N ARG A 20 -2.32 -10.23 29.72
CA ARG A 20 -1.85 -11.10 28.63
C ARG A 20 -2.04 -10.43 27.27
N ALA A 21 -3.10 -9.64 27.08
CA ALA A 21 -3.30 -8.87 25.85
C ALA A 21 -2.25 -7.76 25.69
N GLU A 22 -1.89 -7.07 26.76
CA GLU A 22 -0.83 -6.07 26.78
C GLU A 22 0.55 -6.68 26.54
N GLU A 23 0.85 -7.83 27.15
CA GLU A 23 2.09 -8.59 26.93
C GLU A 23 2.22 -9.04 25.47
N ILE A 24 1.15 -9.58 24.88
CA ILE A 24 1.14 -9.96 23.46
C ILE A 24 1.41 -8.73 22.57
N GLN A 25 0.78 -7.59 22.84
CA GLN A 25 1.02 -6.35 22.09
C GLN A 25 2.43 -5.78 22.31
N LYS A 26 3.01 -5.96 23.50
CA LYS A 26 4.37 -5.53 23.83
C LYS A 26 5.40 -6.40 23.13
N ALA A 27 5.20 -7.72 23.15
CA ALA A 27 6.03 -8.69 22.43
C ALA A 27 5.99 -8.44 20.92
N GLU A 28 4.80 -8.20 20.35
CA GLU A 28 4.65 -7.85 18.94
C GLU A 28 5.39 -6.55 18.59
N ARG A 29 5.28 -5.51 19.44
CA ARG A 29 6.02 -4.24 19.25
C ARG A 29 7.53 -4.43 19.33
N MET A 30 8.03 -5.26 20.25
CA MET A 30 9.46 -5.57 20.37
C MET A 30 9.96 -6.32 19.14
N ALA A 31 9.21 -7.33 18.70
CA ALA A 31 9.55 -8.09 17.51
C ALA A 31 9.54 -7.22 16.25
N ARG A 32 8.56 -6.32 16.08
CA ARG A 32 8.54 -5.30 15.02
C ARG A 32 9.77 -4.39 15.07
N ARG A 33 10.16 -3.88 16.25
CA ARG A 33 11.36 -3.03 16.40
C ARG A 33 12.66 -3.75 16.01
N SER A 34 12.70 -5.08 16.15
CA SER A 34 13.86 -5.90 15.80
C SER A 34 13.98 -6.24 14.31
N GLN A 35 12.97 -5.90 13.50
CA GLN A 35 12.98 -6.18 12.06
C GLN A 35 13.93 -5.23 11.30
N PRO A 36 14.62 -5.73 10.26
CA PRO A 36 15.62 -4.96 9.52
C PRO A 36 15.02 -3.83 8.66
N ASP A 37 13.72 -3.87 8.38
CA ASP A 37 12.97 -2.91 7.57
C ASP A 37 12.60 -1.62 8.33
N LYS A 38 12.85 -1.55 9.65
CA LYS A 38 12.55 -0.41 10.54
C LYS A 38 11.10 0.11 10.35
N PRO A 39 10.11 -0.53 10.98
CA PRO A 39 8.69 -0.20 10.83
C PRO A 39 8.38 1.29 10.95
N CYS A 40 7.82 1.87 9.89
CA CYS A 40 7.42 3.27 9.86
C CYS A 40 5.91 3.44 10.09
N HIS A 41 5.09 2.45 9.73
CA HIS A 41 3.64 2.54 9.84
C HIS A 41 3.15 2.29 11.26
N ARG A 42 2.26 3.18 11.74
CA ARG A 42 1.57 3.04 13.02
C ARG A 42 0.06 3.08 12.82
N PRO A 43 -0.71 2.28 13.56
CA PRO A 43 -2.16 2.36 13.51
C PRO A 43 -2.59 3.74 14.05
N ARG A 44 -3.05 4.61 13.16
CA ARG A 44 -3.56 5.95 13.48
C ARG A 44 -4.72 6.27 12.56
N ASP A 45 -5.79 6.86 13.10
CA ASP A 45 -6.89 7.36 12.28
C ASP A 45 -6.45 8.64 11.53
N SER A 46 -6.95 8.84 10.31
CA SER A 46 -6.71 10.08 9.54
C SER A 46 -7.10 11.30 10.38
N LEU A 47 -6.35 12.39 10.28
CA LEU A 47 -6.61 13.62 11.04
C LEU A 47 -7.99 14.22 10.75
N PHE A 48 -8.49 14.05 9.53
CA PHE A 48 -9.84 14.45 9.13
C PHE A 48 -10.90 13.37 9.37
N SER A 49 -10.54 12.29 10.08
CA SER A 49 -11.51 11.31 10.56
C SER A 49 -12.14 11.81 11.86
N TRP A 50 -13.44 11.63 11.98
CA TRP A 50 -14.23 11.95 13.17
C TRP A 50 -13.72 11.30 14.47
N SER A 51 -12.97 10.19 14.35
CA SER A 51 -12.39 9.44 15.47
C SER A 51 -10.99 9.89 15.90
N SER A 52 -10.41 10.91 15.26
CA SER A 52 -9.02 11.33 15.51
C SER A 52 -8.85 12.20 16.78
N GLY A 53 -9.94 12.70 17.38
CA GLY A 53 -9.89 13.58 18.56
C GLY A 53 -9.24 14.95 18.28
N PHE A 54 -9.17 15.38 17.01
CA PHE A 54 -8.65 16.69 16.63
C PHE A 54 -9.75 17.75 16.76
N ASP A 55 -9.76 18.44 17.90
CA ASP A 55 -10.98 19.05 18.42
C ASP A 55 -11.26 20.52 18.05
N ASN A 56 -10.38 21.20 17.30
CA ASN A 56 -10.53 22.65 17.08
C ASN A 56 -11.09 23.12 15.73
N PHE A 57 -11.52 22.22 14.83
CA PHE A 57 -12.16 22.62 13.56
C PHE A 57 -13.45 21.86 13.24
N LYS A 58 -14.03 21.15 14.22
CA LYS A 58 -15.27 20.40 14.05
C LYS A 58 -16.39 21.29 13.49
N GLY A 59 -16.54 22.52 13.99
CA GLY A 59 -17.54 23.46 13.50
C GLY A 59 -17.34 23.86 12.03
N PHE A 60 -16.11 24.20 11.65
CA PHE A 60 -15.79 24.62 10.28
C PHE A 60 -15.89 23.47 9.27
N VAL A 61 -15.36 22.29 9.60
CA VAL A 61 -15.44 21.11 8.73
C VAL A 61 -16.90 20.65 8.58
N ASN A 62 -17.68 20.64 9.67
CA ASN A 62 -19.11 20.31 9.60
C ASN A 62 -19.87 21.33 8.77
N TRP A 63 -19.58 22.62 8.95
CA TRP A 63 -20.22 23.69 8.18
C TRP A 63 -19.86 23.60 6.69
N GLY A 64 -18.58 23.35 6.37
CA GLY A 64 -18.12 23.10 5.00
C GLY A 64 -18.82 21.90 4.39
N PHE A 65 -18.88 20.76 5.09
CA PHE A 65 -19.62 19.58 4.62
C PHE A 65 -21.12 19.80 4.51
N LEU A 66 -21.71 20.63 5.36
CA LEU A 66 -23.13 20.97 5.32
C LEU A 66 -23.43 21.90 4.14
N LEU A 67 -22.56 22.87 3.87
CA LEU A 67 -22.67 23.77 2.71
C LEU A 67 -22.44 23.02 1.40
N LEU A 68 -21.40 22.19 1.34
CA LEU A 68 -21.09 21.33 0.19
C LEU A 68 -22.15 20.23 0.03
N GLY A 69 -22.73 19.75 1.13
CA GLY A 69 -23.82 18.80 1.14
C GLY A 69 -25.12 19.42 0.61
N ILE A 70 -25.56 20.56 1.14
CA ILE A 70 -26.80 21.21 0.71
C ILE A 70 -26.67 21.74 -0.73
N GLY A 71 -25.57 22.42 -1.04
CA GLY A 71 -25.31 22.94 -2.39
C GLY A 71 -25.07 21.81 -3.39
N GLY A 72 -24.25 20.82 -3.02
CA GLY A 72 -23.92 19.67 -3.86
C GLY A 72 -25.08 18.72 -4.07
N ILE A 73 -25.92 18.45 -3.05
CA ILE A 73 -27.13 17.63 -3.20
C ILE A 73 -28.15 18.34 -4.08
N ARG A 74 -28.34 19.65 -3.93
CA ARG A 74 -29.24 20.41 -4.82
C ARG A 74 -28.80 20.33 -6.28
N LEU A 75 -27.52 20.60 -6.54
CA LEU A 75 -26.94 20.50 -7.88
C LEU A 75 -26.97 19.06 -8.41
N LEU A 76 -26.73 18.06 -7.55
CA LEU A 76 -26.82 16.65 -7.90
C LEU A 76 -28.25 16.28 -8.26
N LEU A 77 -29.26 16.70 -7.48
CA LEU A 77 -30.67 16.45 -7.78
C LEU A 77 -31.07 17.12 -9.09
N GLU A 78 -30.66 18.37 -9.29
CA GLU A 78 -30.95 19.12 -10.51
C GLU A 78 -30.29 18.49 -11.73
N ASN A 79 -29.03 18.05 -11.60
CA ASN A 79 -28.34 17.29 -12.65
C ASN A 79 -28.95 15.91 -12.86
N PHE A 80 -29.38 15.23 -11.81
CA PHE A 80 -30.04 13.92 -11.88
C PHE A 80 -31.41 14.02 -12.57
N ILE A 81 -32.16 15.11 -12.33
CA ILE A 81 -33.47 15.35 -12.95
C ILE A 81 -33.31 15.85 -14.39
N LYS A 82 -32.38 16.78 -14.67
CA LYS A 82 -32.17 17.36 -16.02
C LYS A 82 -31.41 16.44 -16.98
N TYR A 83 -30.39 15.73 -16.48
CA TYR A 83 -29.46 14.95 -17.31
C TYR A 83 -29.53 13.43 -17.05
N GLY A 84 -30.25 12.97 -16.01
CA GLY A 84 -30.30 11.57 -15.58
C GLY A 84 -29.01 11.10 -14.86
N ILE A 85 -28.95 9.83 -14.41
CA ILE A 85 -27.65 9.16 -14.19
C ILE A 85 -27.03 8.97 -15.59
N ARG A 86 -26.22 9.93 -16.04
CA ARG A 86 -25.39 9.79 -17.24
C ARG A 86 -24.00 9.24 -16.87
N VAL A 87 -23.97 8.25 -15.98
CA VAL A 87 -22.77 7.44 -15.75
C VAL A 87 -23.07 6.07 -16.30
N ASP A 88 -23.07 5.97 -17.63
CA ASP A 88 -23.00 4.68 -18.27
C ASP A 88 -21.57 4.16 -18.05
N PRO A 89 -21.37 3.05 -17.30
CA PRO A 89 -20.04 2.51 -17.06
C PRO A 89 -19.34 2.14 -18.38
N ARG A 90 -20.13 1.80 -19.40
CA ARG A 90 -19.64 1.57 -20.76
C ARG A 90 -19.06 2.83 -21.39
N GLN A 91 -19.67 4.00 -21.18
CA GLN A 91 -19.17 5.26 -21.73
C GLN A 91 -17.87 5.70 -21.05
N TRP A 92 -17.72 5.44 -19.75
CA TRP A 92 -16.45 5.60 -19.03
C TRP A 92 -15.36 4.66 -19.56
N LEU A 93 -15.71 3.41 -19.81
CA LEU A 93 -14.80 2.44 -20.42
C LEU A 93 -14.36 2.90 -21.80
N PHE A 94 -15.29 3.29 -22.69
CA PHE A 94 -14.98 3.84 -24.01
C PHE A 94 -14.13 5.11 -23.95
N PHE A 95 -14.39 6.00 -22.98
CA PHE A 95 -13.64 7.25 -22.81
C PHE A 95 -12.21 7.03 -22.31
N LEU A 96 -12.00 6.03 -21.45
CA LEU A 96 -10.68 5.56 -21.03
C LEU A 96 -9.95 4.80 -22.15
N SER A 97 -10.71 4.11 -23.00
CA SER A 97 -10.20 3.21 -24.03
C SER A 97 -9.72 3.92 -25.30
N GLY A 98 -10.11 5.18 -25.52
CA GLY A 98 -9.81 5.88 -26.77
C GLY A 98 -10.83 5.55 -27.85
N LYS A 99 -10.95 6.48 -28.79
CA LYS A 99 -12.03 6.62 -29.77
C LYS A 99 -12.29 5.33 -30.57
N ASN A 100 -13.57 5.00 -30.73
CA ASN A 100 -14.05 3.94 -31.62
C ASN A 100 -13.70 4.29 -33.05
N ASP A 101 -12.67 3.66 -33.62
CA ASP A 101 -12.55 3.45 -35.06
C ASP A 101 -11.70 2.20 -35.32
N ALA A 102 -12.39 1.13 -35.72
CA ALA A 102 -11.98 0.04 -36.61
C ALA A 102 -10.74 -0.84 -36.36
N ASP A 103 -9.86 -0.57 -35.38
CA ASP A 103 -8.76 -1.50 -35.03
C ASP A 103 -8.92 -2.00 -33.58
N GLU A 104 -8.97 -3.32 -33.40
CA GLU A 104 -9.37 -4.05 -32.19
C GLU A 104 -8.45 -3.86 -30.95
N GLU A 105 -7.53 -2.91 -30.97
CA GLU A 105 -6.55 -2.75 -29.90
C GLU A 105 -6.89 -1.54 -29.03
N HIS A 106 -7.34 -1.79 -27.79
CA HIS A 106 -7.50 -0.78 -26.75
C HIS A 106 -6.16 -0.52 -26.04
N PRO A 107 -5.36 0.49 -26.43
CA PRO A 107 -3.97 0.55 -26.00
C PRO A 107 -3.84 0.93 -24.51
N SER A 108 -4.77 1.72 -23.98
CA SER A 108 -4.82 2.10 -22.56
C SER A 108 -5.13 0.91 -21.65
N ILE A 109 -6.09 0.07 -22.02
CA ILE A 109 -6.45 -1.13 -21.26
C ILE A 109 -5.30 -2.15 -21.35
N LEU A 110 -4.70 -2.31 -22.52
CA LEU A 110 -3.55 -3.17 -22.72
C LEU A 110 -2.37 -2.76 -21.84
N LEU A 111 -2.08 -1.45 -21.73
CA LEU A 111 -1.06 -0.91 -20.82
C LEU A 111 -1.38 -1.19 -19.34
N ILE A 112 -2.64 -1.02 -18.93
CA ILE A 112 -3.06 -1.34 -17.56
C ILE A 112 -2.89 -2.84 -17.27
N CYS A 113 -3.30 -3.71 -18.18
CA CYS A 113 -3.09 -5.15 -18.06
C CYS A 113 -1.60 -5.51 -18.05
N TYR A 114 -0.80 -4.89 -18.93
CA TYR A 114 0.64 -5.11 -19.00
C TYR A 114 1.36 -4.70 -17.72
N SER A 115 0.82 -3.74 -16.96
CA SER A 115 1.40 -3.29 -15.68
C SER A 115 1.59 -4.42 -14.64
N THR A 116 0.86 -5.54 -14.77
CA THR A 116 1.06 -6.71 -13.90
C THR A 116 2.34 -7.48 -14.23
N VAL A 117 2.82 -7.42 -15.47
CA VAL A 117 4.02 -8.14 -15.94
C VAL A 117 5.28 -7.70 -15.19
N PRO A 118 5.66 -6.40 -15.14
CA PRO A 118 6.87 -6.00 -14.44
C PRO A 118 6.76 -6.16 -12.92
N VAL A 119 5.53 -6.19 -12.37
CA VAL A 119 5.25 -6.54 -10.96
C VAL A 119 5.60 -8.00 -10.67
N VAL A 120 5.08 -8.93 -11.48
CA VAL A 120 5.38 -10.36 -11.36
C VAL A 120 6.85 -10.63 -11.63
N LEU A 121 7.45 -9.98 -12.63
CA LEU A 121 8.87 -10.13 -12.93
C LEU A 121 9.75 -9.70 -11.75
N SER A 122 9.40 -8.61 -11.06
CA SER A 122 10.12 -8.20 -9.84
C SER A 122 10.04 -9.26 -8.74
N LEU A 123 8.91 -9.96 -8.60
CA LEU A 123 8.77 -11.06 -7.64
C LEU A 123 9.60 -12.28 -8.04
N LEU A 124 9.60 -12.65 -9.32
CA LEU A 124 10.38 -13.78 -9.82
C LEU A 124 11.88 -13.55 -9.64
N ILE A 125 12.35 -12.33 -9.92
CA ILE A 125 13.75 -11.94 -9.67
C ILE A 125 14.05 -12.07 -8.17
N GLU A 126 13.22 -11.50 -7.29
CA GLU A 126 13.44 -11.57 -5.84
C GLU A 126 13.44 -13.01 -5.31
N LYS A 127 12.55 -13.86 -5.83
CA LYS A 127 12.50 -15.29 -5.51
C LYS A 127 13.78 -15.99 -5.98
N GLY A 128 14.28 -15.67 -7.17
CA GLY A 128 15.57 -16.16 -7.68
C GLY A 128 16.76 -15.73 -6.81
N LEU A 129 16.76 -14.50 -6.28
CA LEU A 129 17.78 -14.01 -5.35
C LEU A 129 17.68 -14.70 -3.98
N SER A 130 16.46 -14.99 -3.51
CA SER A 130 16.24 -15.67 -2.22
C SER A 130 16.77 -17.10 -2.20
N MET A 131 16.66 -17.81 -3.32
CA MET A 131 17.15 -19.18 -3.50
C MET A 131 18.66 -19.25 -3.79
N ASN A 132 19.38 -18.12 -3.73
CA ASN A 132 20.79 -17.99 -4.08
C ASN A 132 21.17 -18.51 -5.48
N ILE A 133 20.20 -18.60 -6.41
CA ILE A 133 20.47 -18.97 -7.81
C ILE A 133 21.23 -17.83 -8.50
N ILE A 134 20.93 -16.59 -8.12
CA ILE A 134 21.49 -15.38 -8.73
C ILE A 134 22.38 -14.64 -7.72
N THR A 135 23.60 -14.31 -8.14
CA THR A 135 24.53 -13.50 -7.36
C THR A 135 23.97 -12.09 -7.10
N HIS A 136 24.32 -11.49 -5.95
CA HIS A 136 23.80 -10.18 -5.52
C HIS A 136 23.99 -9.06 -6.56
N GLY A 137 25.16 -8.99 -7.21
CA GLY A 137 25.46 -7.98 -8.24
C GLY A 137 24.49 -8.02 -9.43
N PRO A 138 24.46 -9.10 -10.22
CA PRO A 138 23.56 -9.22 -11.38
C PRO A 138 22.08 -9.16 -10.99
N GLY A 139 21.70 -9.66 -9.80
CA GLY A 139 20.32 -9.55 -9.31
C GLY A 139 19.84 -8.10 -9.19
N MET A 140 20.68 -7.20 -8.66
CA MET A 140 20.34 -5.77 -8.60
C MET A 140 20.28 -5.13 -9.98
N VAL A 141 21.15 -5.52 -10.91
CA VAL A 141 21.11 -5.04 -12.30
C VAL A 141 19.79 -5.44 -12.97
N PHE A 142 19.32 -6.68 -12.80
CA PHE A 142 18.03 -7.10 -13.34
C PHE A 142 16.85 -6.31 -12.79
N HIS A 143 16.85 -5.95 -11.50
CA HIS A 143 15.82 -5.07 -10.94
C HIS A 143 15.86 -3.67 -11.55
N VAL A 144 17.05 -3.07 -11.67
CA VAL A 144 17.20 -1.73 -12.27
C VAL A 144 16.74 -1.74 -13.72
N VAL A 145 17.12 -2.74 -14.51
CA VAL A 145 16.68 -2.90 -15.90
C VAL A 145 15.16 -3.06 -15.97
N ASN A 146 14.55 -3.91 -15.13
CA ASN A 146 13.09 -4.07 -15.08
C ASN A 146 12.37 -2.75 -14.76
N LEU A 147 12.90 -1.96 -13.81
CA LEU A 147 12.32 -0.67 -13.44
C LEU A 147 12.46 0.37 -14.57
N ILE A 148 13.60 0.40 -15.26
CA ILE A 148 13.79 1.27 -16.44
C ILE A 148 12.81 0.89 -17.55
N VAL A 149 12.70 -0.41 -17.88
CA VAL A 149 11.77 -0.91 -18.89
C VAL A 149 10.33 -0.56 -18.51
N MET A 150 9.95 -0.70 -17.25
CA MET A 150 8.62 -0.34 -16.75
C MET A 150 8.27 1.13 -16.99
N VAL A 151 9.21 2.06 -16.80
CA VAL A 151 8.98 3.50 -17.02
C VAL A 151 9.01 3.86 -18.51
N LEU A 152 9.92 3.27 -19.28
CA LEU A 152 10.04 3.54 -20.72
C LEU A 152 8.85 2.99 -21.52
N MET A 153 8.29 1.85 -21.10
CA MET A 153 7.21 1.18 -21.83
C MET A 153 5.98 2.07 -22.10
N PRO A 154 5.32 2.70 -21.10
CA PRO A 154 4.19 3.60 -21.37
C PRO A 154 4.58 4.83 -22.19
N LEU A 155 5.81 5.37 -22.02
CA LEU A 155 6.28 6.53 -22.77
C LEU A 155 6.41 6.23 -24.26
N VAL A 156 7.02 5.09 -24.61
CA VAL A 156 7.19 4.67 -26.00
C VAL A 156 5.84 4.34 -26.63
N VAL A 157 4.96 3.62 -25.92
CA VAL A 157 3.65 3.23 -26.48
C VAL A 157 2.77 4.46 -26.75
N ILE A 158 2.78 5.45 -25.85
CA ILE A 158 2.01 6.69 -26.04
C ILE A 158 2.54 7.49 -27.24
N HIS A 159 3.86 7.56 -27.42
CA HIS A 159 4.47 8.32 -28.52
C HIS A 159 4.37 7.62 -29.88
N VAL A 160 4.30 6.29 -29.91
CA VAL A 160 4.13 5.54 -31.18
C VAL A 160 2.66 5.53 -31.63
N LYS A 161 1.71 5.53 -30.69
CA LYS A 161 0.27 5.45 -30.99
C LYS A 161 -0.48 6.75 -30.64
N GLU A 162 0.08 7.92 -30.99
CA GLU A 162 -0.47 9.24 -30.62
C GLU A 162 -1.94 9.45 -31.03
N THR A 163 -2.39 8.81 -32.12
CA THR A 163 -3.76 8.94 -32.64
C THR A 163 -4.80 8.11 -31.89
N GLY A 164 -4.39 7.08 -31.12
CA GLY A 164 -5.29 6.14 -30.45
C GLY A 164 -5.61 6.49 -29.00
N PHE A 165 -4.88 7.42 -28.38
CA PHE A 165 -5.02 7.73 -26.96
C PHE A 165 -5.97 8.89 -26.66
N SER A 166 -6.90 8.65 -25.74
CA SER A 166 -7.60 9.73 -25.04
C SER A 166 -6.61 10.43 -24.10
N LEU A 167 -6.61 11.76 -24.08
CA LEU A 167 -5.73 12.57 -23.20
C LEU A 167 -5.88 12.17 -21.72
N ILE A 168 -7.10 11.92 -21.28
CA ILE A 168 -7.39 11.49 -19.89
C ILE A 168 -6.92 10.05 -19.65
N GLY A 169 -7.02 9.18 -20.65
CA GLY A 169 -6.49 7.81 -20.60
C GLY A 169 -4.97 7.81 -20.44
N ALA A 170 -4.26 8.61 -21.25
CA ALA A 170 -2.81 8.77 -21.15
C ALA A 170 -2.37 9.31 -19.77
N MET A 171 -3.07 10.33 -19.25
CA MET A 171 -2.80 10.85 -17.90
C MET A 171 -2.95 9.76 -16.83
N TYR A 172 -4.02 8.96 -16.90
CA TYR A 172 -4.28 7.90 -15.93
C TYR A 172 -3.21 6.79 -16.00
N VAL A 173 -2.85 6.34 -17.21
CA VAL A 173 -1.81 5.33 -17.39
C VAL A 173 -0.47 5.83 -16.87
N CYS A 174 -0.06 7.05 -17.22
CA CYS A 174 1.18 7.64 -16.72
C CYS A 174 1.20 7.74 -15.19
N MET A 175 0.09 8.19 -14.58
CA MET A 175 -0.04 8.25 -13.13
C MET A 175 0.07 6.86 -12.48
N LEU A 176 -0.57 5.85 -13.06
CA LEU A 176 -0.52 4.47 -12.58
C LEU A 176 0.91 3.91 -12.62
N TYR A 177 1.60 4.08 -13.74
CA TYR A 177 2.99 3.61 -13.89
C TYR A 177 3.97 4.36 -12.97
N ALA A 178 3.77 5.66 -12.72
CA ALA A 178 4.55 6.40 -11.74
C ALA A 178 4.37 5.87 -10.31
N ILE A 179 3.13 5.55 -9.92
CA ILE A 179 2.84 4.94 -8.61
C ILE A 179 3.47 3.56 -8.50
N LEU A 180 3.33 2.73 -9.54
CA LEU A 180 3.94 1.40 -9.57
C LEU A 180 5.45 1.46 -9.48
N PHE A 181 6.10 2.38 -10.21
CA PHE A 181 7.54 2.59 -10.14
C PHE A 181 8.00 2.86 -8.70
N LEU A 182 7.36 3.80 -8.00
CA LEU A 182 7.69 4.12 -6.61
C LEU A 182 7.48 2.93 -5.68
N LYS A 183 6.38 2.19 -5.87
CA LYS A 183 6.07 0.99 -5.07
C LYS A 183 7.10 -0.10 -5.26
N LEU A 184 7.45 -0.42 -6.51
CA LEU A 184 8.42 -1.46 -6.86
C LEU A 184 9.84 -1.08 -6.45
N TRP A 185 10.21 0.19 -6.59
CA TRP A 185 11.47 0.69 -6.05
C TRP A 185 11.58 0.45 -4.54
N SER A 186 10.55 0.82 -3.78
CA SER A 186 10.54 0.58 -2.34
C SER A 186 10.55 -0.92 -1.99
N TYR A 187 9.84 -1.76 -2.75
CA TYR A 187 9.83 -3.21 -2.57
C TYR A 187 11.24 -3.81 -2.73
N VAL A 188 11.94 -3.46 -3.81
CA VAL A 188 13.31 -3.95 -4.08
C VAL A 188 14.28 -3.51 -2.98
N GLN A 189 14.20 -2.25 -2.53
CA GLN A 189 15.07 -1.72 -1.48
C GLN A 189 14.90 -2.45 -0.15
N VAL A 190 13.65 -2.64 0.29
CA VAL A 190 13.37 -3.28 1.57
C VAL A 190 13.75 -4.76 1.54
N ASN A 191 13.49 -5.47 0.44
CA ASN A 191 13.95 -6.85 0.30
C ASN A 191 15.47 -6.97 0.24
N MET A 192 16.15 -6.02 -0.42
CA MET A 192 17.61 -5.92 -0.39
C MET A 192 18.14 -5.75 1.04
N TRP A 193 17.55 -4.85 1.84
CA TRP A 193 17.94 -4.66 3.25
C TRP A 193 17.69 -5.91 4.08
N CYS A 194 16.54 -6.58 3.91
CA CYS A 194 16.23 -7.83 4.60
C CYS A 194 17.27 -8.92 4.28
N ARG A 195 17.57 -9.12 2.99
CA ARG A 195 18.56 -10.09 2.53
C ARG A 195 19.97 -9.80 3.06
N LEU A 196 20.41 -8.55 3.03
CA LEU A 196 21.71 -8.14 3.58
C LEU A 196 21.78 -8.38 5.09
N SER A 197 20.69 -8.13 5.81
CA SER A 197 20.61 -8.37 7.24
C SER A 197 20.74 -9.86 7.58
N VAL A 198 20.11 -10.76 6.81
CA VAL A 198 20.21 -12.21 6.99
C VAL A 198 21.64 -12.68 6.73
N LYS A 199 22.29 -12.22 5.65
CA LYS A 199 23.68 -12.56 5.34
C LYS A 199 24.66 -12.08 6.41
N SER A 200 24.45 -10.87 6.93
CA SER A 200 25.24 -10.31 8.04
C SER A 200 25.08 -11.13 9.31
N LYS A 201 23.84 -11.50 9.69
CA LYS A 201 23.55 -12.36 10.84
C LYS A 201 24.22 -13.73 10.71
N ASN A 202 24.11 -14.40 9.57
CA ASN A 202 24.76 -15.69 9.33
C ASN A 202 26.29 -15.60 9.43
N THR A 203 26.89 -14.51 8.94
CA THR A 203 28.33 -14.27 9.05
C THR A 203 28.76 -14.02 10.50
N SER A 204 27.97 -13.25 11.27
CA SER A 204 28.24 -12.98 12.68
C SER A 204 28.08 -14.22 13.56
N GLN A 205 27.05 -15.04 13.34
CA GLN A 205 26.88 -16.32 14.03
C GLN A 205 28.01 -17.29 13.73
N GLY A 206 28.50 -17.33 12.49
CA GLY A 206 29.70 -18.10 12.11
C GLY A 206 30.98 -17.63 12.82
N ARG A 207 31.09 -16.34 13.16
CA ARG A 207 32.19 -15.79 13.97
C ARG A 207 32.04 -16.11 15.45
N ILE A 208 30.83 -16.02 16.01
CA ILE A 208 30.54 -16.36 17.40
C ILE A 208 30.78 -17.86 17.66
N ARG A 209 30.35 -18.74 16.74
CA ARG A 209 30.64 -20.19 16.84
C ARG A 209 32.12 -20.54 16.76
N ARG A 210 32.97 -19.65 16.21
CA ARG A 210 34.43 -19.85 16.15
C ARG A 210 35.18 -19.26 17.36
N GLN A 211 34.54 -18.42 18.17
CA GLN A 211 35.16 -17.79 19.34
C GLN A 211 34.95 -18.58 20.65
N SER A 212 34.24 -19.71 20.64
CA SER A 212 34.04 -20.54 21.84
C SER A 212 35.08 -21.65 22.05
N LEU A 213 36.35 -21.38 21.72
CA LEU A 213 37.45 -22.34 21.91
C LEU A 213 38.67 -21.61 22.52
N SER A 214 38.52 -21.13 23.75
CA SER A 214 39.68 -20.95 24.64
C SER A 214 39.37 -21.55 26.02
N TYR A 215 40.17 -22.54 26.35
CA TYR A 215 40.22 -23.35 27.56
C TYR A 215 40.32 -22.51 28.85
N THR A 216 39.47 -22.79 29.83
CA THR A 216 39.79 -22.63 31.26
C THR A 216 38.98 -23.65 32.07
N ASP A 217 39.64 -24.78 32.27
CA ASP A 217 39.70 -25.60 33.48
C ASP A 217 38.54 -25.62 34.50
N LEU A 218 37.98 -26.84 34.63
CA LEU A 218 38.15 -27.70 35.82
C LEU A 218 37.28 -27.41 37.05
N HIS A 219 36.00 -27.80 36.99
CA HIS A 219 35.37 -28.58 38.05
C HIS A 219 34.11 -29.32 37.57
N SER A 220 33.83 -30.46 38.20
CA SER A 220 32.67 -31.37 38.05
C SER A 220 32.63 -32.26 36.80
N THR A 221 33.28 -33.42 36.98
CA THR A 221 32.91 -34.71 36.41
C THR A 221 31.44 -35.08 36.64
N ASP A 222 30.94 -35.90 35.72
CA ASP A 222 29.70 -36.70 35.73
C ASP A 222 28.37 -35.97 35.49
N VAL A 223 27.96 -35.90 34.22
CA VAL A 223 26.97 -36.81 33.60
C VAL A 223 27.01 -36.63 32.07
N LYS A 224 27.15 -37.74 31.34
CA LYS A 224 27.12 -37.79 29.86
C LYS A 224 25.69 -37.75 29.30
N GLN A 225 25.59 -37.07 28.14
CA GLN A 225 24.76 -37.37 26.95
C GLN A 225 23.23 -37.22 27.01
N ASN A 226 22.75 -36.12 26.43
CA ASN A 226 22.08 -36.05 25.12
C ASN A 226 21.97 -34.56 24.76
N GLY A 227 22.45 -34.07 23.62
CA GLY A 227 21.86 -34.33 22.31
C GLY A 227 21.28 -32.99 21.82
N CYS A 228 21.82 -32.49 20.72
CA CYS A 228 21.48 -31.26 20.02
C CYS A 228 19.98 -30.91 20.01
N ASP A 229 19.62 -29.75 20.56
CA ASP A 229 18.50 -28.93 20.06
C ASP A 229 18.80 -27.46 20.28
N SER A 230 19.15 -26.77 19.21
CA SER A 230 19.17 -25.31 19.13
C SER A 230 17.99 -24.88 18.26
N ASP A 231 16.77 -25.21 18.70
CA ASP A 231 15.53 -24.74 18.07
C ASP A 231 14.47 -24.29 19.10
N GLU A 232 14.90 -23.83 20.28
CA GLU A 232 14.01 -23.19 21.26
C GLU A 232 14.09 -21.66 21.20
N THR A 233 13.60 -21.10 20.10
CA THR A 233 12.75 -19.89 20.20
C THR A 233 11.54 -20.00 19.28
N ARG A 234 11.04 -21.22 19.08
CA ARG A 234 9.61 -21.44 18.83
C ARG A 234 8.88 -21.39 20.16
N HIS A 235 8.77 -20.19 20.73
CA HIS A 235 7.68 -19.94 21.65
C HIS A 235 6.41 -19.97 20.78
N GLU A 236 5.82 -21.16 20.65
CA GLU A 236 4.44 -21.30 20.21
C GLU A 236 3.57 -20.48 21.17
N ILE A 237 3.35 -19.22 20.81
CA ILE A 237 2.25 -18.44 21.36
C ILE A 237 1.00 -19.01 20.69
N ASP A 238 0.53 -20.14 21.21
CA ASP A 238 -0.84 -20.58 21.02
C ASP A 238 -1.76 -19.54 21.66
N GLY A 239 -2.10 -18.56 20.82
CA GLY A 239 -2.61 -17.28 21.29
C GLY A 239 -3.12 -16.37 20.19
N GLY A 240 -3.39 -16.85 18.98
CA GLY A 240 -4.16 -16.14 17.96
C GLY A 240 -3.54 -14.85 17.39
N GLY A 241 -2.27 -14.58 17.68
CA GLY A 241 -1.48 -13.58 16.98
C GLY A 241 -0.76 -14.25 15.82
N LYS A 242 -0.99 -13.79 14.58
CA LYS A 242 -0.28 -14.34 13.42
C LYS A 242 1.23 -14.12 13.61
N ALA A 243 2.03 -15.18 13.43
CA ALA A 243 3.48 -15.07 13.40
C ALA A 243 3.89 -13.95 12.43
N LEU A 244 4.81 -13.08 12.85
CA LEU A 244 5.28 -11.98 12.01
C LEU A 244 5.98 -12.55 10.78
N VAL A 245 5.63 -12.07 9.60
CA VAL A 245 6.24 -12.53 8.35
C VAL A 245 7.70 -12.09 8.35
N GLN A 246 8.60 -13.05 8.17
CA GLN A 246 10.04 -12.82 8.05
C GLN A 246 10.48 -13.17 6.63
N TYR A 247 11.56 -12.54 6.16
CA TYR A 247 12.18 -12.94 4.90
C TYR A 247 12.80 -14.35 5.06
N PRO A 248 12.60 -15.30 4.13
CA PRO A 248 12.05 -15.16 2.78
C PRO A 248 10.54 -15.45 2.61
N ASP A 249 9.81 -15.71 3.68
CA ASP A 249 8.38 -16.11 3.63
C ASP A 249 7.44 -15.00 3.12
N ASN A 250 7.94 -13.76 2.99
CA ASN A 250 7.20 -12.63 2.43
C ASN A 250 7.05 -12.68 0.89
N LEU A 251 7.76 -13.58 0.20
CA LEU A 251 7.81 -13.66 -1.26
C LEU A 251 6.59 -14.38 -1.87
N ASN A 252 5.40 -13.98 -1.45
CA ASN A 252 4.12 -14.50 -1.94
C ASN A 252 3.43 -13.50 -2.87
N LEU A 253 2.78 -14.02 -3.93
CA LEU A 253 1.99 -13.18 -4.85
C LEU A 253 0.85 -12.45 -4.12
N SER A 254 0.22 -13.10 -3.15
CA SER A 254 -0.87 -12.52 -2.35
C SER A 254 -0.41 -11.27 -1.58
N ASP A 255 0.74 -11.35 -0.91
CA ASP A 255 1.28 -10.24 -0.11
C ASP A 255 1.76 -9.09 -1.02
N LEU A 256 2.32 -9.42 -2.19
CA LEU A 256 2.68 -8.43 -3.20
C LEU A 256 1.44 -7.70 -3.74
N TYR A 257 0.40 -8.42 -4.17
CA TYR A 257 -0.83 -7.80 -4.66
C TYR A 257 -1.52 -6.96 -3.59
N TYR A 258 -1.50 -7.40 -2.33
CA TYR A 258 -1.97 -6.60 -1.20
C TYR A 258 -1.20 -5.27 -1.11
N TYR A 259 0.13 -5.30 -1.23
CA TYR A 259 0.95 -4.08 -1.20
C TYR A 259 0.70 -3.17 -2.41
N ILE A 260 0.50 -3.71 -3.62
CA ILE A 260 0.18 -2.91 -4.80
C ILE A 260 -1.13 -2.14 -4.61
N LEU A 261 -2.15 -2.77 -4.00
CA LEU A 261 -3.44 -2.15 -3.71
C LEU A 261 -3.45 -1.28 -2.45
N ALA A 262 -2.49 -1.45 -1.55
CA ALA A 262 -2.42 -0.66 -0.32
C ALA A 262 -2.16 0.83 -0.65
N PRO A 263 -2.81 1.77 0.07
CA PRO A 263 -2.65 3.21 -0.14
C PRO A 263 -1.35 3.74 0.50
N THR A 264 -0.22 3.09 0.23
CA THR A 264 1.11 3.42 0.74
C THR A 264 2.16 3.23 -0.36
N LEU A 265 3.23 4.04 -0.34
CA LEU A 265 4.35 3.93 -1.29
C LEU A 265 5.57 3.25 -0.69
N CYS A 266 5.61 3.11 0.64
CA CYS A 266 6.68 2.44 1.36
C CYS A 266 6.28 1.00 1.66
N TYR A 267 7.07 0.05 1.16
CA TYR A 267 6.92 -1.36 1.47
C TYR A 267 7.40 -1.63 2.90
N GLU A 268 6.68 -2.50 3.60
CA GLU A 268 7.02 -3.01 4.93
C GLU A 268 6.58 -4.48 4.98
N LEU A 269 7.33 -5.34 5.69
CA LEU A 269 6.99 -6.77 5.72
C LEU A 269 5.63 -6.99 6.42
N ASN A 270 5.34 -6.21 7.46
CA ASN A 270 4.20 -6.42 8.34
C ASN A 270 3.36 -5.14 8.53
N PHE A 271 2.50 -4.83 7.57
CA PHE A 271 1.59 -3.68 7.68
C PHE A 271 0.64 -3.79 8.90
N PRO A 272 0.41 -2.69 9.63
CA PRO A 272 -0.57 -2.67 10.72
C PRO A 272 -1.98 -2.90 10.17
N ARG A 273 -2.61 -4.01 10.59
CA ARG A 273 -3.98 -4.36 10.18
C ARG A 273 -4.99 -3.96 11.25
N THR A 274 -6.13 -3.45 10.80
CA THR A 274 -7.28 -3.20 11.69
C THR A 274 -7.96 -4.52 12.06
N GLN A 275 -8.38 -4.68 13.31
CA GLN A 275 -9.04 -5.90 13.81
C GLN A 275 -10.40 -6.20 13.13
N ARG A 276 -11.10 -5.18 12.64
CA ARG A 276 -12.40 -5.33 11.96
C ARG A 276 -12.63 -4.26 10.91
N ILE A 277 -13.33 -4.62 9.82
CA ILE A 277 -13.75 -3.68 8.78
C ILE A 277 -15.01 -2.93 9.27
N ARG A 278 -14.90 -1.60 9.42
CA ARG A 278 -16.01 -0.71 9.81
C ARG A 278 -16.94 -0.44 8.62
N LYS A 279 -17.87 -1.36 8.29
CA LYS A 279 -18.74 -1.27 7.09
C LYS A 279 -19.47 0.08 6.94
N ARG A 280 -20.03 0.61 8.04
CA ARG A 280 -20.71 1.93 8.02
C ARG A 280 -19.77 3.08 7.66
N PHE A 281 -18.54 3.04 8.15
CA PHE A 281 -17.51 4.04 7.83
C PHE A 281 -17.11 3.94 6.36
N LEU A 282 -16.95 2.72 5.83
CA LEU A 282 -16.61 2.50 4.42
C LEU A 282 -17.71 3.01 3.49
N ILE A 283 -18.96 2.63 3.73
CA ILE A 283 -20.11 3.07 2.92
C ILE A 283 -20.24 4.60 2.94
N LYS A 284 -20.09 5.21 4.13
CA LYS A 284 -20.10 6.68 4.27
C LYS A 284 -19.01 7.31 3.41
N ARG A 285 -17.77 6.80 3.45
CA ARG A 285 -16.66 7.33 2.65
C ARG A 285 -16.86 7.14 1.15
N ILE A 286 -17.41 5.99 0.73
CA ILE A 286 -17.76 5.75 -0.68
C ILE A 286 -18.79 6.77 -1.16
N LEU A 287 -19.85 6.99 -0.37
CA LEU A 287 -20.88 7.98 -0.71
C LEU A 287 -20.30 9.39 -0.78
N GLU A 288 -19.44 9.78 0.17
CA GLU A 288 -18.72 11.06 0.14
C GLU A 288 -17.89 11.23 -1.14
N VAL A 289 -17.16 10.19 -1.58
CA VAL A 289 -16.37 10.22 -2.83
C VAL A 289 -17.29 10.33 -4.05
N VAL A 290 -18.39 9.58 -4.10
CA VAL A 290 -19.35 9.65 -5.23
C VAL A 290 -19.95 11.05 -5.34
N VAL A 291 -20.40 11.63 -4.23
CA VAL A 291 -20.92 13.00 -4.20
C VAL A 291 -19.83 13.99 -4.61
N GLY A 292 -18.61 13.85 -4.09
CA GLY A 292 -17.48 14.69 -4.45
C GLY A 292 -17.15 14.66 -5.95
N CYS A 293 -17.08 13.47 -6.54
CA CYS A 293 -16.88 13.30 -7.99
C CYS A 293 -18.00 13.97 -8.80
N GLN A 294 -19.26 13.80 -8.39
CA GLN A 294 -20.39 14.43 -9.08
C GLN A 294 -20.36 15.95 -8.99
N VAL A 295 -20.01 16.50 -7.83
CA VAL A 295 -19.86 17.95 -7.64
C VAL A 295 -18.75 18.49 -8.53
N VAL A 296 -17.58 17.82 -8.58
CA VAL A 296 -16.47 18.20 -9.46
C VAL A 296 -16.89 18.18 -10.93
N MET A 297 -17.58 17.12 -11.37
CA MET A 297 -18.10 17.02 -12.74
C MET A 297 -19.10 18.14 -13.07
N SER A 298 -19.97 18.49 -12.11
CA SER A 298 -20.95 19.57 -12.25
C SER A 298 -20.26 20.93 -12.40
N LEU A 299 -19.24 21.20 -11.57
CA LEU A 299 -18.43 22.42 -11.66
C LEU A 299 -17.70 22.50 -13.00
N PHE A 300 -17.12 21.40 -13.48
CA PHE A 300 -16.50 21.35 -14.80
C PHE A 300 -17.48 21.71 -15.91
N GLN A 301 -18.68 21.12 -15.91
CA GLN A 301 -19.68 21.32 -16.96
C GLN A 301 -20.35 22.70 -16.92
N GLN A 302 -20.68 23.18 -15.73
CA GLN A 302 -21.46 24.41 -15.55
C GLN A 302 -20.59 25.67 -15.49
N TRP A 303 -19.36 25.56 -14.97
CA TRP A 303 -18.48 26.71 -14.77
C TRP A 303 -17.28 26.71 -15.71
N MET A 304 -16.52 25.61 -15.77
CA MET A 304 -15.29 25.61 -16.56
C MET A 304 -15.56 25.66 -18.06
N ILE A 305 -16.42 24.79 -18.59
CA ILE A 305 -16.68 24.72 -20.04
C ILE A 305 -17.22 26.05 -20.59
N PRO A 306 -18.24 26.70 -19.99
CA PRO A 306 -18.73 27.98 -20.49
C PRO A 306 -17.70 29.10 -20.36
N SER A 307 -16.94 29.15 -19.26
CA SER A 307 -15.88 30.15 -19.06
C SER A 307 -14.80 30.05 -20.13
N VAL A 308 -14.34 28.82 -20.42
CA VAL A 308 -13.32 28.58 -21.46
C VAL A 308 -13.87 28.94 -22.84
N LYS A 309 -15.08 28.50 -23.18
CA LYS A 309 -15.71 28.84 -24.46
C LYS A 309 -15.83 30.35 -24.64
N ASN A 310 -16.26 31.08 -23.61
CA ASN A 310 -16.41 32.53 -23.66
C ASN A 310 -15.05 33.26 -23.84
N SER A 311 -13.98 32.71 -23.26
CA SER A 311 -12.62 33.24 -23.42
C SER A 311 -11.96 32.95 -24.77
N LEU A 312 -12.45 31.97 -25.53
CA LEU A 312 -11.90 31.61 -26.85
C LEU A 312 -12.49 32.42 -28.01
N ILE A 313 -13.66 33.05 -27.81
CA ILE A 313 -14.33 33.92 -28.79
C ILE A 313 -13.44 35.10 -29.26
N PRO A 314 -12.62 35.77 -28.40
CA PRO A 314 -11.74 36.84 -28.86
C PRO A 314 -10.45 36.37 -29.57
N PHE A 315 -10.14 35.08 -29.62
CA PHE A 315 -8.95 34.55 -30.32
C PHE A 315 -9.26 34.05 -31.75
N SER A 316 -10.53 34.03 -32.15
CA SER A 316 -10.97 33.58 -33.48
C SER A 316 -11.46 34.71 -34.39
N MET A 317 -11.22 35.97 -34.02
CA MET A 317 -11.44 37.16 -34.84
C MET A 317 -10.08 37.74 -35.25
#